data_AF-A0A1B8J9B1-F1
#
_entry.id   AF-A0A1B8J9B1-F1
#
_cell.length_a   1.000
_cell.length_b   1.000
_cell.length_c   1.000
_cell.angle_alpha   90.00
_cell.angle_beta   90.00
_cell.angle_gamma   90.00
#
_symmetry.space_group_name_H-M   'P 1'
#
loop_
_entity.id
_entity.type
_entity.pdbx_description
1 polymer ?
#
loop_
_entity_poly.entity_id
_entity_poly.type
_entity_poly.pdbx_seq_one_letter_code
_entity_poly.pdbx_strand_id
1 'polypeptide(L)'
;MQNLLKCFEYLKPYHIDMLDAIGVMIELFLLKTLKRESFFEILPLDKARAYDKLTSELKSIIDPALFIAPSPKINTSKILKLIAQDEFSNSDIEQFLHIITQKKTTNKLYFYSTPCEINQLLVGILDIKENDEIYNPCYGMGSVFLSIASITPRVSLYGEELDSKLSSIAKLIAKLSGLKESHLRVSDILANPMFKENGEYIKFDKILCNPPLNAHLGTELLKDDERFSKVGILIKTYPELVFLMHSLAHLKDKGVFIVRNQTLQKSSLEGKLRERLCEEGMIEAVIELPKNIFPHQSHDFSLLVISHGNKEILHINANHEHFYAKDGKYNRLINVEEILQIYRTKNADKSASKYASLTPLSAVSTQDLRAHIYTTNSLESTITLNNASSNTLESLGVEIFRGQRIYGTRKDEMIEFFDIGIADFAPCGYTQSFQTKKLQGNREKIEKYQVRSFDILLSLRGVTPKLTILGKIDSISVVNSGIIVLRAPSQKVAVGLYCYLFSLAGEEALAKIYKESSDGALNIENLSQLIIPHDYAENAAQTIENLNNLRDDIYKTQDKINKIKQDYQNG
;
A
#
# COMPACT_ATOMS: atom_id res chain seq x y z
N MET A 1 -1.79 -15.74 -26.81
CA MET A 1 -2.53 -15.35 -25.57
C MET A 1 -3.97 -15.87 -25.50
N GLN A 2 -4.87 -15.51 -26.43
CA GLN A 2 -6.28 -15.98 -26.38
C GLN A 2 -6.39 -17.52 -26.34
N ASN A 3 -5.54 -18.23 -27.07
CA ASN A 3 -5.54 -19.69 -27.09
C ASN A 3 -5.07 -20.28 -25.75
N LEU A 4 -4.05 -19.68 -25.12
CA LEU A 4 -3.59 -20.06 -23.77
C LEU A 4 -4.72 -19.93 -22.74
N LEU A 5 -5.45 -18.81 -22.76
CA LEU A 5 -6.60 -18.60 -21.88
C LEU A 5 -7.73 -19.60 -22.15
N LYS A 6 -8.05 -19.88 -23.43
CA LYS A 6 -9.04 -20.92 -23.79
C LYS A 6 -8.62 -22.30 -23.30
N CYS A 7 -7.33 -22.62 -23.34
CA CYS A 7 -6.79 -23.87 -22.85
C CYS A 7 -6.97 -23.97 -21.32
N PHE A 8 -6.59 -22.92 -20.59
CA PHE A 8 -6.74 -22.87 -19.14
C PHE A 8 -8.20 -22.96 -18.69
N GLU A 9 -9.11 -22.19 -19.28
CA GLU A 9 -10.54 -22.26 -18.96
C GLU A 9 -11.14 -23.63 -19.28
N TYR A 10 -10.60 -24.34 -20.27
CA TYR A 10 -11.00 -25.71 -20.57
C TYR A 10 -10.47 -26.73 -19.53
N LEU A 11 -9.26 -26.53 -19.00
CA LEU A 11 -8.65 -27.43 -18.00
C LEU A 11 -9.26 -27.27 -16.61
N LYS A 12 -9.68 -26.06 -16.24
CA LYS A 12 -10.16 -25.70 -14.90
C LYS A 12 -11.26 -26.62 -14.35
N PRO A 13 -12.32 -27.00 -15.09
CA PRO A 13 -13.38 -27.87 -14.55
C PRO A 13 -12.94 -29.31 -14.24
N TYR A 14 -11.77 -29.73 -14.74
CA TYR A 14 -11.24 -31.09 -14.55
C TYR A 14 -10.31 -31.21 -13.35
N HIS A 15 -10.04 -30.11 -12.64
CA HIS A 15 -9.17 -30.08 -11.46
C HIS A 15 -9.91 -29.45 -10.28
N ILE A 16 -9.67 -29.99 -9.09
CA ILE A 16 -10.29 -29.48 -7.85
C ILE A 16 -9.60 -28.18 -7.43
N ASP A 17 -8.28 -28.14 -7.53
CA ASP A 17 -7.46 -26.99 -7.19
C ASP A 17 -7.07 -26.22 -8.46
N MET A 18 -7.18 -24.89 -8.41
CA MET A 18 -6.75 -24.03 -9.51
C MET A 18 -5.25 -24.10 -9.73
N LEU A 19 -4.48 -24.36 -8.67
CA LEU A 19 -3.02 -24.56 -8.75
C LEU A 19 -2.67 -25.79 -9.60
N ASP A 20 -3.45 -26.87 -9.54
CA ASP A 20 -3.22 -28.06 -10.37
C ASP A 20 -3.42 -27.74 -11.86
N ALA A 21 -4.47 -26.98 -12.19
CA ALA A 21 -4.72 -26.54 -13.57
C ALA A 21 -3.61 -25.63 -14.10
N ILE A 22 -3.02 -24.79 -13.25
CA ILE A 22 -1.82 -23.99 -13.57
C ILE A 22 -0.63 -24.92 -13.79
N GLY A 23 -0.41 -25.87 -12.89
CA GLY A 23 0.64 -26.87 -13.00
C GLY A 23 0.61 -27.61 -14.33
N VAL A 24 -0.55 -28.16 -14.71
CA VAL A 24 -0.75 -28.82 -16.01
C VAL A 24 -0.45 -27.89 -17.19
N MET A 25 -0.84 -26.61 -17.12
CA MET A 25 -0.46 -25.63 -18.16
C MET A 25 1.06 -25.46 -18.27
N ILE A 26 1.77 -25.33 -17.14
CA ILE A 26 3.23 -25.21 -17.12
C ILE A 26 3.91 -26.48 -17.64
N GLU A 27 3.40 -27.66 -17.30
CA GLU A 27 3.89 -28.94 -17.84
C GLU A 27 3.75 -29.04 -19.35
N LEU A 28 2.62 -28.58 -19.90
CA LEU A 28 2.42 -28.53 -21.35
C LEU A 28 3.37 -27.54 -22.03
N PHE A 29 3.67 -26.41 -21.38
CA PHE A 29 4.67 -25.46 -21.85
C PHE A 29 6.08 -26.06 -21.83
N LEU A 30 6.43 -26.78 -20.76
CA LEU A 30 7.69 -27.53 -20.66
C LEU A 30 7.83 -28.56 -21.76
N LEU A 31 6.77 -29.33 -22.05
CA LEU A 31 6.80 -30.31 -23.13
C LEU A 31 7.06 -29.66 -24.49
N LYS A 32 6.33 -28.58 -24.81
CA LYS A 32 6.52 -27.88 -26.09
C LYS A 32 7.92 -27.25 -26.20
N THR A 33 8.46 -26.77 -25.08
CA THR A 33 9.77 -26.07 -25.04
C THR A 33 10.93 -27.06 -25.09
N LEU A 34 10.90 -28.12 -24.29
CA LEU A 34 12.03 -29.06 -24.12
C LEU A 34 11.96 -30.28 -25.04
N LYS A 35 10.77 -30.68 -25.48
CA LYS A 35 10.53 -31.85 -26.34
C LYS A 35 9.56 -31.51 -27.49
N ARG A 36 9.94 -30.50 -28.27
CA ARG A 36 9.12 -29.95 -29.36
C ARG A 36 8.68 -31.02 -30.37
N GLU A 37 9.58 -31.91 -30.80
CA GLU A 37 9.27 -32.99 -31.74
C GLU A 37 8.20 -33.93 -31.17
N SER A 38 8.42 -34.45 -29.95
CA SER A 38 7.45 -35.33 -29.27
C SER A 38 6.10 -34.64 -29.07
N PHE A 39 6.08 -33.33 -28.78
CA PHE A 39 4.84 -32.56 -28.68
C PHE A 39 4.02 -32.64 -29.98
N PHE A 40 4.66 -32.46 -31.14
CA PHE A 40 3.99 -32.53 -32.45
C PHE A 40 3.68 -33.96 -32.91
N GLU A 41 4.41 -34.97 -32.44
CA GLU A 41 4.09 -36.40 -32.65
C GLU A 41 2.81 -36.84 -31.92
N ILE A 42 2.50 -36.25 -30.76
CA ILE A 42 1.28 -36.57 -30.00
C ILE A 42 0.03 -35.98 -30.67
N LEU A 43 0.17 -34.81 -31.30
CA LEU A 43 -0.93 -34.03 -31.86
C LEU A 43 -1.86 -34.80 -32.83
N PRO A 44 -1.38 -35.65 -33.75
CA PRO A 44 -2.23 -36.43 -34.66
C PRO A 44 -2.83 -37.70 -34.03
N LEU A 45 -2.44 -38.10 -32.81
CA LEU A 45 -2.93 -39.33 -32.18
C LEU A 45 -4.41 -39.24 -31.78
N ASP A 46 -5.09 -40.39 -31.71
CA ASP A 46 -6.43 -40.46 -31.11
C ASP A 46 -6.40 -40.22 -29.60
N LYS A 47 -7.58 -40.00 -29.00
CA LYS A 47 -7.70 -39.58 -27.60
C LYS A 47 -6.98 -40.47 -26.60
N ALA A 48 -7.08 -41.80 -26.74
CA ALA A 48 -6.49 -42.72 -25.77
C ALA A 48 -4.97 -42.73 -25.89
N ARG A 49 -4.47 -42.94 -27.12
CA ARG A 49 -3.02 -42.94 -27.41
C ARG A 49 -2.36 -41.58 -27.11
N ALA A 50 -3.07 -40.48 -27.38
CA ALA A 50 -2.58 -39.15 -27.09
C ALA A 50 -2.39 -38.90 -25.59
N TYR A 51 -3.33 -39.34 -24.75
CA TYR A 51 -3.24 -39.19 -23.30
C TYR A 51 -2.07 -40.00 -22.71
N ASP A 52 -1.94 -41.27 -23.10
CA ASP A 52 -0.87 -42.13 -22.60
C ASP A 52 0.51 -41.62 -23.02
N LYS A 53 0.66 -41.24 -24.29
CA LYS A 53 1.91 -40.68 -24.81
C LYS A 53 2.23 -39.33 -24.17
N LEU A 54 1.26 -38.43 -24.03
CA LEU A 54 1.43 -37.16 -23.31
C LEU A 54 1.95 -37.39 -21.89
N THR A 55 1.28 -38.25 -21.14
CA THR A 55 1.64 -38.55 -19.75
C THR A 55 3.03 -39.16 -19.65
N SER A 56 3.39 -40.07 -20.56
CA SER A 56 4.73 -40.67 -20.61
C SER A 56 5.81 -39.64 -20.93
N GLU A 57 5.57 -38.75 -21.89
CA GLU A 57 6.54 -37.72 -22.26
C GLU A 57 6.73 -36.71 -21.13
N LEU A 58 5.66 -36.26 -20.48
CA LEU A 58 5.74 -35.37 -19.31
C LEU A 58 6.55 -36.00 -18.17
N LYS A 59 6.26 -37.25 -17.82
CA LYS A 59 7.02 -37.99 -16.78
C LYS A 59 8.50 -38.18 -17.11
N SER A 60 8.87 -38.14 -18.39
CA SER A 60 10.28 -38.24 -18.80
C SER A 60 11.06 -36.94 -18.62
N ILE A 61 10.38 -35.80 -18.51
CA ILE A 61 11.00 -34.48 -18.37
C ILE A 61 10.71 -33.81 -17.02
N ILE A 62 9.78 -34.32 -16.22
CA ILE A 62 9.40 -33.76 -14.92
C ILE A 62 9.77 -34.73 -13.81
N ASP A 63 10.34 -34.20 -12.72
CA ASP A 63 10.61 -34.99 -11.52
C ASP A 63 9.30 -35.64 -11.02
N PRO A 64 9.27 -36.94 -10.70
CA PRO A 64 8.08 -37.61 -10.21
C PRO A 64 7.39 -36.92 -9.02
N ALA A 65 8.15 -36.24 -8.15
CA ALA A 65 7.62 -35.51 -7.01
C ALA A 65 6.93 -34.19 -7.38
N LEU A 66 7.19 -33.67 -8.59
CA LEU A 66 6.61 -32.43 -9.12
C LEU A 66 5.50 -32.67 -10.15
N PHE A 67 5.37 -33.91 -10.65
CA PHE A 67 4.45 -34.24 -11.73
C PHE A 67 2.98 -34.13 -11.29
N ILE A 68 2.19 -33.33 -12.02
CA ILE A 68 0.78 -33.08 -11.82
C ILE A 68 0.01 -33.75 -12.96
N ALA A 69 -0.53 -34.94 -12.69
CA ALA A 69 -1.21 -35.74 -13.71
C ALA A 69 -2.42 -34.99 -14.32
N PRO A 70 -2.45 -34.75 -15.64
CA PRO A 70 -3.65 -34.25 -16.30
C PRO A 70 -4.81 -35.21 -16.08
N SER A 71 -6.03 -34.72 -15.82
CA SER A 71 -7.20 -35.60 -15.70
C SER A 71 -7.41 -36.45 -16.98
N PRO A 72 -7.65 -37.76 -16.87
CA PRO A 72 -7.90 -38.65 -18.01
C PRO A 72 -9.19 -38.34 -18.77
N LYS A 73 -10.08 -37.51 -18.21
CA LYS A 73 -11.32 -37.06 -18.85
C LYS A 73 -11.12 -35.89 -19.81
N ILE A 74 -9.93 -35.30 -19.86
CA ILE A 74 -9.60 -34.17 -20.72
C ILE A 74 -9.46 -34.64 -22.18
N ASN A 75 -9.88 -33.80 -23.12
CA ASN A 75 -9.60 -34.00 -24.53
C ASN A 75 -8.16 -33.53 -24.85
N THR A 76 -7.20 -34.46 -24.77
CA THR A 76 -5.78 -34.21 -25.02
C THR A 76 -5.52 -33.52 -26.36
N SER A 77 -6.13 -34.01 -27.44
CA SER A 77 -5.96 -33.40 -28.77
C SER A 77 -6.46 -31.95 -28.83
N LYS A 78 -7.49 -31.59 -28.06
CA LYS A 78 -8.00 -30.21 -28.00
C LYS A 78 -7.00 -29.27 -27.33
N ILE A 79 -6.45 -29.64 -26.18
CA ILE A 79 -5.48 -28.79 -25.45
C ILE A 79 -4.18 -28.64 -26.23
N LEU A 80 -3.67 -29.73 -26.83
CA LEU A 80 -2.44 -29.68 -27.63
C LEU A 80 -2.62 -28.80 -28.87
N LYS A 81 -3.78 -28.85 -29.55
CA LYS A 81 -4.08 -27.95 -30.67
C LYS A 81 -4.10 -26.48 -30.27
N LEU A 82 -4.63 -26.14 -29.10
CA LEU A 82 -4.63 -24.76 -28.61
C LEU A 82 -3.21 -24.27 -28.32
N ILE A 83 -2.37 -25.11 -27.72
CA ILE A 83 -0.98 -24.76 -27.39
C ILE A 83 -0.07 -24.79 -28.62
N ALA A 84 -0.35 -25.63 -29.61
CA ALA A 84 0.41 -25.73 -30.85
C ALA A 84 0.39 -24.42 -31.67
N GLN A 85 -0.72 -23.68 -31.63
CA GLN A 85 -0.95 -22.48 -32.44
C GLN A 85 -0.11 -21.26 -32.03
N ASP A 86 0.27 -21.17 -30.75
CA ASP A 86 0.96 -20.01 -30.20
C ASP A 86 2.42 -20.38 -29.91
N GLU A 87 3.41 -19.71 -30.51
CA GLU A 87 4.74 -19.64 -29.89
C GLU A 87 4.67 -18.68 -28.70
N PHE A 88 5.40 -18.99 -27.63
CA PHE A 88 5.39 -18.17 -26.41
C PHE A 88 6.79 -18.06 -25.83
N SER A 89 7.15 -16.84 -25.45
CA SER A 89 8.34 -16.50 -24.68
C SER A 89 8.07 -16.57 -23.17
N ASN A 90 9.11 -16.41 -22.36
CA ASN A 90 8.97 -16.24 -20.90
C ASN A 90 8.01 -15.08 -20.56
N SER A 91 8.07 -13.98 -21.30
CA SER A 91 7.17 -12.83 -21.10
C SER A 91 5.72 -13.17 -21.43
N ASP A 92 5.46 -14.00 -22.45
CA ASP A 92 4.09 -14.42 -22.80
C ASP A 92 3.50 -15.34 -21.71
N ILE A 93 4.31 -16.24 -21.17
CA ILE A 93 3.92 -17.13 -20.06
C ILE A 93 3.65 -16.30 -18.80
N GLU A 94 4.52 -15.33 -18.49
CA GLU A 94 4.33 -14.45 -17.34
C GLU A 94 3.04 -13.64 -17.48
N GLN A 95 2.78 -13.06 -18.65
CA GLN A 95 1.56 -12.32 -18.91
C GLN A 95 0.32 -13.23 -18.80
N PHE A 96 0.40 -14.47 -19.25
CA PHE A 96 -0.67 -15.46 -19.08
C PHE A 96 -0.94 -15.71 -17.58
N LEU A 97 0.10 -15.97 -16.79
CA LEU A 97 0.00 -16.18 -15.34
C LEU A 97 -0.59 -14.95 -14.64
N HIS A 98 -0.14 -13.76 -15.03
CA HIS A 98 -0.66 -12.50 -14.52
C HIS A 98 -2.18 -12.39 -14.76
N ILE A 99 -2.65 -12.60 -15.99
CA ILE A 99 -4.08 -12.51 -16.34
C ILE A 99 -4.93 -13.48 -15.50
N ILE A 100 -4.48 -14.74 -15.33
CA ILE A 100 -5.28 -15.74 -14.62
C ILE A 100 -5.24 -15.54 -13.09
N THR A 101 -4.16 -15.00 -12.55
CA THR A 101 -3.98 -14.78 -11.10
C THR A 101 -4.71 -13.54 -10.60
N GLN A 102 -4.92 -12.53 -11.44
CA GLN A 102 -5.68 -11.32 -11.10
C GLN A 102 -7.19 -11.55 -10.90
N LYS A 103 -7.74 -12.62 -11.48
CA LYS A 103 -9.16 -12.94 -11.34
C LYS A 103 -9.49 -13.23 -9.87
N LYS A 104 -10.64 -12.74 -9.40
CA LYS A 104 -11.12 -13.07 -8.05
C LYS A 104 -11.57 -14.53 -8.02
N THR A 105 -10.78 -15.38 -7.38
CA THR A 105 -11.03 -16.82 -7.26
C THR A 105 -11.02 -17.23 -5.79
N THR A 106 -11.54 -18.42 -5.48
CA THR A 106 -11.57 -18.97 -4.11
C THR A 106 -10.17 -19.10 -3.52
N ASN A 107 -9.19 -19.51 -4.35
CA ASN A 107 -7.78 -19.63 -3.98
C ASN A 107 -7.06 -18.27 -3.78
N LYS A 108 -7.71 -17.15 -4.14
CA LYS A 108 -7.16 -15.79 -4.02
C LYS A 108 -5.73 -15.65 -4.60
N LEU A 109 -5.52 -16.20 -5.80
CA LEU A 109 -4.19 -16.31 -6.43
C LEU A 109 -3.46 -14.97 -6.62
N TYR A 110 -4.19 -13.86 -6.62
CA TYR A 110 -3.63 -12.50 -6.66
C TYR A 110 -2.71 -12.16 -5.48
N PHE A 111 -2.72 -12.94 -4.38
CA PHE A 111 -1.73 -12.80 -3.30
C PHE A 111 -0.36 -13.40 -3.63
N TYR A 112 -0.28 -14.30 -4.61
CA TYR A 112 0.95 -15.04 -4.94
C TYR A 112 1.55 -14.61 -6.28
N SER A 113 1.09 -13.49 -6.82
CA SER A 113 1.49 -12.98 -8.13
C SER A 113 1.69 -11.47 -8.06
N THR A 114 2.85 -11.02 -8.52
CA THR A 114 3.19 -9.62 -8.66
C THR A 114 2.77 -9.13 -10.06
N PRO A 115 2.22 -7.92 -10.22
CA PRO A 115 1.93 -7.38 -11.55
C PRO A 115 3.16 -7.32 -12.46
N CYS A 116 3.00 -7.61 -13.76
CA CYS A 116 4.14 -7.72 -14.69
C CYS A 116 4.98 -6.43 -14.74
N GLU A 117 4.33 -5.27 -14.84
CA GLU A 117 5.03 -3.98 -14.83
C GLU A 117 5.79 -3.71 -13.52
N ILE A 118 5.35 -4.28 -12.41
CA ILE A 118 6.07 -4.22 -11.13
C ILE A 118 7.25 -5.20 -11.15
N ASN A 119 7.10 -6.43 -11.66
CA ASN A 119 8.23 -7.35 -11.85
C ASN A 119 9.33 -6.76 -12.73
N GLN A 120 8.94 -6.11 -13.84
CA GLN A 120 9.88 -5.40 -14.73
C GLN A 120 10.66 -4.33 -13.97
N LEU A 121 9.97 -3.54 -13.14
CA LEU A 121 10.60 -2.53 -12.31
C LEU A 121 11.55 -3.15 -11.26
N LEU A 122 11.12 -4.17 -10.52
CA LEU A 122 11.92 -4.86 -9.51
C LEU A 122 13.22 -5.42 -10.09
N VAL A 123 13.10 -6.15 -11.20
CA VAL A 123 14.23 -6.79 -11.88
C VAL A 123 15.17 -5.75 -12.51
N GLY A 124 14.62 -4.68 -13.07
CA GLY A 124 15.40 -3.58 -13.63
C GLY A 124 16.20 -2.79 -12.58
N ILE A 125 15.69 -2.67 -11.34
CA ILE A 125 16.36 -2.00 -10.21
C ILE A 125 17.53 -2.84 -9.65
N LEU A 126 17.38 -4.16 -9.63
CA LEU A 126 18.39 -5.08 -9.11
C LEU A 126 19.68 -5.08 -9.95
N ASP A 127 19.58 -4.71 -11.23
CA ASP A 127 20.69 -4.70 -12.19
C ASP A 127 21.41 -6.06 -12.24
N ILE A 128 20.62 -7.13 -12.47
CA ILE A 128 21.07 -8.53 -12.46
C ILE A 128 22.14 -8.78 -13.53
N LYS A 129 23.24 -9.43 -13.15
CA LYS A 129 24.35 -9.84 -14.02
C LYS A 129 24.43 -11.36 -14.16
N GLU A 130 25.19 -11.82 -15.15
CA GLU A 130 25.49 -13.25 -15.28
C GLU A 130 26.27 -13.75 -14.06
N ASN A 131 25.88 -14.92 -13.55
CA ASN A 131 26.38 -15.60 -12.36
C ASN A 131 26.04 -14.92 -11.02
N ASP A 132 25.16 -13.92 -11.00
CA ASP A 132 24.59 -13.43 -9.74
C ASP A 132 23.84 -14.58 -9.03
N GLU A 133 24.02 -14.67 -7.72
CA GLU A 133 23.17 -15.49 -6.86
C GLU A 133 21.98 -14.65 -6.38
N ILE A 134 20.78 -15.09 -6.75
CA ILE A 134 19.54 -14.35 -6.48
C ILE A 134 18.71 -15.10 -5.45
N TYR A 135 18.36 -14.44 -4.35
CA TYR A 135 17.54 -15.02 -3.30
C TYR A 135 16.15 -14.39 -3.20
N ASN A 136 15.14 -15.23 -2.99
CA ASN A 136 13.77 -14.80 -2.71
C ASN A 136 13.20 -15.61 -1.52
N PRO A 137 12.94 -14.99 -0.36
CA PRO A 137 12.52 -15.68 0.87
C PRO A 137 11.03 -16.05 0.92
N CYS A 138 10.27 -15.72 -0.13
CA CYS A 138 8.82 -15.93 -0.21
C CYS A 138 8.37 -15.92 -1.67
N TYR A 139 8.94 -16.83 -2.47
CA TYR A 139 8.85 -16.73 -3.93
C TYR A 139 7.47 -17.11 -4.51
N GLY A 140 6.54 -17.60 -3.69
CA GLY A 140 5.18 -17.96 -4.11
C GLY A 140 5.21 -18.98 -5.25
N MET A 141 4.45 -18.72 -6.31
CA MET A 141 4.47 -19.59 -7.50
C MET A 141 5.65 -19.33 -8.44
N GLY A 142 6.55 -18.39 -8.14
CA GLY A 142 7.77 -18.17 -8.94
C GLY A 142 7.55 -17.44 -10.27
N SER A 143 6.47 -16.69 -10.46
CA SER A 143 6.23 -15.95 -11.72
C SER A 143 7.35 -14.95 -12.06
N VAL A 144 7.95 -14.34 -11.04
CA VAL A 144 9.09 -13.42 -11.19
C VAL A 144 10.34 -14.09 -11.79
N PHE A 145 10.46 -15.42 -11.72
CA PHE A 145 11.59 -16.15 -12.30
C PHE A 145 11.61 -16.03 -13.83
N LEU A 146 10.45 -15.89 -14.47
CA LEU A 146 10.32 -15.65 -15.90
C LEU A 146 10.88 -14.26 -16.28
N SER A 147 10.61 -13.25 -15.45
CA SER A 147 11.18 -11.91 -15.60
C SER A 147 12.70 -11.92 -15.42
N ILE A 148 13.23 -12.62 -14.41
CA ILE A 148 14.67 -12.77 -14.18
C ILE A 148 15.34 -13.44 -15.39
N ALA A 149 14.82 -14.57 -15.84
CA ALA A 149 15.38 -15.31 -16.97
C ALA A 149 15.31 -14.52 -18.30
N SER A 150 14.37 -13.58 -18.41
CA SER A 150 14.27 -12.68 -19.57
C SER A 150 15.40 -11.63 -19.61
N ILE A 151 16.03 -11.31 -18.47
CA ILE A 151 17.27 -10.51 -18.45
C ILE A 151 18.47 -11.39 -18.78
N THR A 152 18.65 -12.46 -18.01
CA THR A 152 19.65 -13.49 -18.31
C THR A 152 19.27 -14.81 -17.64
N PRO A 153 19.37 -15.95 -18.35
CA PRO A 153 19.15 -17.26 -17.77
C PRO A 153 20.36 -17.75 -16.94
N ARG A 154 21.52 -17.07 -17.01
CA ARG A 154 22.79 -17.53 -16.41
C ARG A 154 22.94 -17.11 -14.95
N VAL A 155 21.92 -17.26 -14.13
CA VAL A 155 21.94 -16.94 -12.69
C VAL A 155 21.63 -18.18 -11.87
N SER A 156 22.05 -18.18 -10.60
CA SER A 156 21.70 -19.22 -9.64
C SER A 156 20.62 -18.71 -8.71
N LEU A 157 19.44 -19.32 -8.78
CA LEU A 157 18.26 -18.90 -8.02
C LEU A 157 18.16 -19.67 -6.71
N TYR A 158 17.96 -18.98 -5.60
CA TYR A 158 17.78 -19.52 -4.27
C TYR A 158 16.44 -19.01 -3.71
N GLY A 159 15.76 -19.83 -2.92
CA GLY A 159 14.55 -19.34 -2.28
C GLY A 159 13.86 -20.32 -1.36
N GLU A 160 12.99 -19.76 -0.54
CA GLU A 160 12.17 -20.47 0.44
C GLU A 160 10.70 -20.12 0.24
N GLU A 161 9.83 -21.12 0.37
CA GLU A 161 8.38 -20.97 0.30
C GLU A 161 7.73 -21.91 1.31
N LEU A 162 6.73 -21.42 2.03
CA LEU A 162 6.04 -22.19 3.06
C LEU A 162 5.08 -23.22 2.43
N ASP A 163 4.40 -22.84 1.36
CA ASP A 163 3.41 -23.69 0.70
C ASP A 163 4.09 -24.64 -0.31
N SER A 164 3.98 -25.94 -0.04
CA SER A 164 4.59 -26.97 -0.89
C SER A 164 4.03 -27.00 -2.32
N LYS A 165 2.75 -26.66 -2.53
CA LYS A 165 2.15 -26.64 -3.88
C LYS A 165 2.64 -25.46 -4.68
N LEU A 166 2.71 -24.27 -4.08
CA LEU A 166 3.32 -23.09 -4.70
C LEU A 166 4.78 -23.38 -5.05
N SER A 167 5.51 -24.01 -4.13
CA SER A 167 6.88 -24.47 -4.35
C SER A 167 7.04 -25.42 -5.53
N SER A 168 6.14 -26.40 -5.68
CA SER A 168 6.16 -27.31 -6.83
C SER A 168 5.94 -26.59 -8.16
N ILE A 169 4.98 -25.66 -8.23
CA ILE A 169 4.75 -24.85 -9.44
C ILE A 169 5.97 -23.97 -9.74
N ALA A 170 6.55 -23.33 -8.72
CA ALA A 170 7.71 -22.48 -8.87
C ALA A 170 8.93 -23.24 -9.42
N LYS A 171 9.14 -24.50 -9.01
CA LYS A 171 10.19 -25.38 -9.57
C LYS A 171 9.94 -25.71 -11.04
N LEU A 172 8.70 -25.96 -11.43
CA LEU A 172 8.34 -26.16 -12.84
C LEU A 172 8.57 -24.88 -13.65
N ILE A 173 8.22 -23.71 -13.10
CA ILE A 173 8.45 -22.41 -13.75
C ILE A 173 9.95 -22.10 -13.86
N ALA A 174 10.73 -22.34 -12.81
CA ALA A 174 12.19 -22.17 -12.85
C ALA A 174 12.81 -23.03 -13.96
N LYS A 175 12.38 -24.30 -14.07
CA LYS A 175 12.79 -25.18 -15.16
C LYS A 175 12.36 -24.66 -16.55
N LEU A 176 11.12 -24.20 -16.67
CA LEU A 176 10.57 -23.66 -17.92
C LEU A 176 11.30 -22.40 -18.37
N SER A 177 11.67 -21.54 -17.42
CA SER A 177 12.34 -20.26 -17.68
C SER A 177 13.76 -20.43 -18.21
N GLY A 178 14.37 -21.62 -18.07
CA GLY A 178 15.71 -21.92 -18.56
C GLY A 178 16.84 -21.42 -17.67
N LEU A 179 16.55 -21.09 -16.41
CA LEU A 179 17.56 -20.68 -15.43
C LEU A 179 18.62 -21.77 -15.24
N LYS A 180 19.89 -21.35 -15.15
CA LYS A 180 21.06 -22.24 -15.02
C LYS A 180 20.91 -23.18 -13.83
N GLU A 181 20.62 -22.64 -12.65
CA GLU A 181 20.49 -23.37 -11.40
C GLU A 181 19.32 -22.82 -10.57
N SER A 182 18.62 -23.73 -9.88
CA SER A 182 17.58 -23.35 -8.92
C SER A 182 17.62 -24.22 -7.67
N HIS A 183 17.70 -23.57 -6.52
CA HIS A 183 17.73 -24.13 -5.18
C HIS A 183 16.49 -23.65 -4.43
N LEU A 184 15.34 -24.22 -4.77
CA LEU A 184 14.06 -23.87 -4.16
C LEU A 184 13.71 -24.86 -3.05
N ARG A 185 13.40 -24.35 -1.86
CA ARG A 185 13.12 -25.15 -0.65
C ARG A 185 11.74 -24.85 -0.08
N VAL A 186 11.13 -25.88 0.49
CA VAL A 186 9.91 -25.73 1.29
C VAL A 186 10.33 -25.58 2.75
N SER A 187 10.11 -24.41 3.33
CA SER A 187 10.55 -24.11 4.69
C SER A 187 9.79 -22.93 5.28
N ASP A 188 9.72 -22.91 6.61
CA ASP A 188 9.33 -21.74 7.37
C ASP A 188 10.61 -20.98 7.72
N ILE A 189 10.80 -19.79 7.12
CA ILE A 189 11.98 -18.96 7.32
C ILE A 189 12.19 -18.55 8.79
N LEU A 190 11.14 -18.54 9.62
CA LEU A 190 11.23 -18.26 11.05
C LEU A 190 11.67 -19.49 11.83
N ALA A 191 11.02 -20.63 11.58
CA ALA A 191 11.26 -21.84 12.37
C ALA A 191 12.52 -22.61 11.93
N ASN A 192 12.78 -22.70 10.63
CA ASN A 192 13.88 -23.49 10.07
C ASN A 192 14.37 -22.90 8.73
N PRO A 193 15.08 -21.75 8.75
CA PRO A 193 15.68 -21.17 7.55
C PRO A 193 16.75 -22.11 6.96
N MET A 194 16.61 -22.44 5.67
CA MET A 194 17.38 -23.52 5.03
C MET A 194 18.77 -23.09 4.54
N PHE A 195 18.99 -21.81 4.25
CA PHE A 195 20.24 -21.32 3.66
C PHE A 195 21.23 -20.85 4.73
N LYS A 196 21.66 -21.79 5.57
CA LYS A 196 22.70 -21.56 6.58
C LYS A 196 23.90 -22.46 6.36
N GLU A 197 25.09 -21.93 6.59
CA GLU A 197 26.34 -22.68 6.60
C GLU A 197 27.13 -22.33 7.86
N ASN A 198 27.53 -23.34 8.64
CA ASN A 198 28.26 -23.19 9.90
C ASN A 198 27.60 -22.23 10.93
N GLY A 199 26.27 -22.13 10.90
CA GLY A 199 25.51 -21.24 11.79
C GLY A 199 25.31 -19.82 11.24
N GLU A 200 25.98 -19.46 10.15
CA GLU A 200 25.82 -18.17 9.48
C GLU A 200 24.85 -18.26 8.29
N TYR A 201 24.22 -17.13 7.96
CA TYR A 201 23.32 -17.02 6.82
C TYR A 201 24.12 -16.84 5.52
N ILE A 202 23.85 -17.67 4.52
CA ILE A 202 24.50 -17.58 3.20
C ILE A 202 24.22 -16.21 2.57
N LYS A 203 25.23 -15.57 1.98
CA LYS A 203 25.13 -14.23 1.41
C LYS A 203 24.86 -14.29 -0.10
N PHE A 204 23.81 -13.61 -0.56
CA PHE A 204 23.39 -13.58 -1.96
C PHE A 204 23.55 -12.19 -2.56
N ASP A 205 23.98 -12.11 -3.81
CA ASP A 205 24.23 -10.85 -4.53
C ASP A 205 22.95 -10.01 -4.61
N LYS A 206 21.85 -10.65 -5.03
CA LYS A 206 20.57 -9.98 -5.26
C LYS A 206 19.47 -10.58 -4.41
N ILE A 207 18.63 -9.74 -3.80
CA ILE A 207 17.43 -10.19 -3.09
C ILE A 207 16.18 -9.54 -3.67
N LEU A 208 15.17 -10.35 -3.98
CA LEU A 208 13.85 -9.87 -4.38
C LEU A 208 12.80 -10.40 -3.40
N CYS A 209 11.99 -9.52 -2.84
CA CYS A 209 11.00 -9.90 -1.83
C CYS A 209 9.66 -9.17 -2.03
N ASN A 210 8.63 -9.94 -2.36
CA ASN A 210 7.22 -9.52 -2.27
C ASN A 210 6.53 -10.34 -1.17
N PRO A 211 6.56 -9.87 0.09
CA PRO A 211 6.18 -10.69 1.22
C PRO A 211 4.66 -10.83 1.39
N PRO A 212 4.18 -11.95 1.97
CA PRO A 212 2.78 -12.10 2.34
C PRO A 212 2.42 -11.12 3.47
N LEU A 213 1.39 -10.28 3.24
CA LEU A 213 1.01 -9.19 4.16
C LEU A 213 0.17 -9.63 5.36
N ASN A 214 -0.42 -10.83 5.29
CA ASN A 214 -1.33 -11.39 6.30
C ASN A 214 -0.78 -12.67 6.92
N ALA A 215 0.53 -12.91 6.86
CA ALA A 215 1.12 -14.10 7.44
C ALA A 215 0.92 -14.12 8.96
N HIS A 216 0.42 -15.25 9.48
CA HIS A 216 0.39 -15.48 10.92
C HIS A 216 1.81 -15.71 11.39
N LEU A 217 2.42 -14.68 11.97
CA LEU A 217 3.78 -14.75 12.49
C LEU A 217 3.79 -15.61 13.74
N GLY A 218 4.71 -16.58 13.80
CA GLY A 218 5.07 -17.28 15.04
C GLY A 218 5.80 -16.32 15.99
N THR A 219 5.09 -15.34 16.56
CA THR A 219 5.69 -14.23 17.33
C THR A 219 6.52 -14.68 18.54
N GLU A 220 6.32 -15.91 19.01
CA GLU A 220 7.12 -16.54 20.06
C GLU A 220 8.56 -16.78 19.60
N LEU A 221 8.77 -17.17 18.33
CA LEU A 221 10.08 -17.47 17.76
C LEU A 221 10.93 -16.21 17.52
N LEU A 222 10.32 -15.03 17.48
CA LEU A 222 11.03 -13.78 17.18
C LEU A 222 11.96 -13.30 18.30
N LYS A 223 11.70 -13.68 19.56
CA LYS A 223 12.45 -13.15 20.71
C LYS A 223 13.87 -13.71 20.80
N ASP A 224 14.02 -14.98 20.51
CA ASP A 224 15.27 -15.72 20.70
C ASP A 224 16.11 -15.79 19.40
N ASP A 225 15.59 -15.23 18.31
CA ASP A 225 16.25 -15.23 17.02
C ASP A 225 17.09 -13.96 16.81
N GLU A 226 18.38 -14.16 16.54
CA GLU A 226 19.39 -13.10 16.41
C GLU A 226 19.07 -12.07 15.32
N ARG A 227 18.31 -12.45 14.29
CA ARG A 227 17.88 -11.53 13.23
C ARG A 227 16.99 -10.42 13.78
N PHE A 228 16.15 -10.73 14.76
CA PHE A 228 15.09 -9.84 15.24
C PHE A 228 15.36 -9.29 16.64
N SER A 229 16.13 -10.00 17.47
CA SER A 229 16.37 -9.65 18.88
C SER A 229 16.94 -8.24 19.09
N LYS A 230 17.78 -7.76 18.17
CA LYS A 230 18.36 -6.40 18.21
C LYS A 230 17.38 -5.28 17.83
N VAL A 231 16.29 -5.62 17.15
CA VAL A 231 15.26 -4.65 16.71
C VAL A 231 14.06 -4.67 17.68
N GLY A 232 13.94 -5.71 18.53
CA GLY A 232 12.93 -5.83 19.58
C GLY A 232 11.59 -6.39 19.09
N ILE A 233 10.58 -6.43 19.98
CA ILE A 233 9.20 -6.94 19.76
C ILE A 233 8.40 -6.00 18.84
N LEU A 234 9.00 -5.49 17.76
CA LEU A 234 8.40 -4.47 16.90
C LEU A 234 7.53 -5.07 15.80
N ILE A 235 7.87 -6.27 15.32
CA ILE A 235 7.24 -6.93 14.17
C ILE A 235 5.96 -7.69 14.54
N LYS A 236 5.02 -7.05 15.24
CA LYS A 236 3.70 -7.63 15.52
C LYS A 236 2.64 -7.21 14.51
N THR A 237 2.82 -6.07 13.86
CA THR A 237 1.77 -5.43 13.04
C THR A 237 2.03 -5.59 11.54
N TYR A 238 3.29 -5.73 11.13
CA TYR A 238 3.69 -5.75 9.71
C TYR A 238 4.54 -6.99 9.38
N PRO A 239 3.91 -8.13 8.98
CA PRO A 239 4.62 -9.36 8.64
C PRO A 239 5.71 -9.21 7.59
N GLU A 240 5.57 -8.26 6.66
CA GLU A 240 6.58 -7.96 5.65
C GLU A 240 7.96 -7.62 6.24
N LEU A 241 8.02 -7.07 7.46
CA LEU A 241 9.29 -6.70 8.08
C LEU A 241 10.06 -7.91 8.59
N VAL A 242 9.38 -9.05 8.84
CA VAL A 242 10.07 -10.31 9.11
C VAL A 242 10.89 -10.73 7.90
N PHE A 243 10.28 -10.66 6.71
CA PHE A 243 10.94 -11.03 5.46
C PHE A 243 12.06 -10.05 5.11
N LEU A 244 11.86 -8.75 5.35
CA LEU A 244 12.92 -7.76 5.21
C LEU A 244 14.11 -8.10 6.11
N MET A 245 13.90 -8.25 7.42
CA MET A 245 14.96 -8.55 8.38
C MET A 245 15.67 -9.87 8.08
N HIS A 246 14.92 -10.90 7.73
CA HIS A 246 15.50 -12.17 7.29
C HIS A 246 16.38 -12.00 6.06
N SER A 247 15.92 -11.22 5.08
CA SER A 247 16.68 -10.93 3.87
C SER A 247 17.93 -10.11 4.14
N LEU A 248 17.90 -9.15 5.07
CA LEU A 248 19.09 -8.40 5.47
C LEU A 248 20.18 -9.33 6.03
N ALA A 249 19.80 -10.42 6.71
CA ALA A 249 20.76 -11.44 7.15
C ALA A 249 21.44 -12.16 5.98
N HIS A 250 20.80 -12.22 4.81
CA HIS A 250 21.30 -12.82 3.57
C HIS A 250 21.90 -11.83 2.58
N LEU A 251 21.79 -10.52 2.82
CA LEU A 251 22.17 -9.50 1.85
C LEU A 251 23.69 -9.40 1.69
N LYS A 252 24.17 -9.42 0.44
CA LYS A 252 25.56 -9.15 0.04
C LYS A 252 25.73 -7.81 -0.68
N ASP A 253 24.92 -7.57 -1.72
CA ASP A 253 25.03 -6.37 -2.57
C ASP A 253 23.73 -5.55 -2.57
N LYS A 254 22.65 -6.07 -3.18
CA LYS A 254 21.43 -5.28 -3.40
C LYS A 254 20.14 -6.08 -3.21
N GLY A 255 19.17 -5.47 -2.55
CA GLY A 255 17.84 -6.04 -2.35
C GLY A 255 16.72 -5.07 -2.72
N VAL A 256 15.60 -5.58 -3.23
CA VAL A 256 14.38 -4.80 -3.47
C VAL A 256 13.20 -5.46 -2.78
N PHE A 257 12.52 -4.68 -1.93
CA PHE A 257 11.46 -5.13 -1.05
C PHE A 257 10.18 -4.36 -1.34
N ILE A 258 9.08 -5.07 -1.58
CA ILE A 258 7.75 -4.45 -1.59
C ILE A 258 7.28 -4.32 -0.14
N VAL A 259 7.03 -3.08 0.28
CA VAL A 259 6.58 -2.77 1.65
C VAL A 259 5.33 -1.90 1.60
N ARG A 260 4.46 -2.03 2.61
CA ARG A 260 3.33 -1.11 2.76
C ARG A 260 3.85 0.26 3.18
N ASN A 261 3.27 1.34 2.63
CA ASN A 261 3.65 2.72 2.97
C ASN A 261 3.57 3.01 4.47
N GLN A 262 2.70 2.32 5.21
CA GLN A 262 2.61 2.45 6.66
C GLN A 262 3.91 2.07 7.40
N THR A 263 4.72 1.18 6.83
CA THR A 263 6.03 0.80 7.40
C THR A 263 7.06 1.91 7.25
N LEU A 264 6.85 2.85 6.33
CA LEU A 264 7.74 3.98 6.04
C LEU A 264 7.41 5.25 6.85
N GLN A 265 6.33 5.26 7.65
CA GLN A 265 5.86 6.44 8.39
C GLN A 265 5.70 6.22 9.92
N LYS A 266 5.71 7.34 10.66
CA LYS A 266 5.79 7.50 12.13
C LYS A 266 4.75 6.74 12.95
N SER A 267 3.60 6.39 12.38
CA SER A 267 2.49 5.76 13.10
C SER A 267 2.71 4.27 13.45
N SER A 268 3.84 3.69 13.04
CA SER A 268 4.19 2.29 13.32
C SER A 268 5.21 2.16 14.46
N LEU A 269 5.10 1.08 15.24
CA LEU A 269 6.10 0.67 16.26
C LEU A 269 7.50 0.44 15.67
N GLU A 270 7.61 0.41 14.34
CA GLU A 270 8.76 0.02 13.53
C GLU A 270 9.79 1.16 13.31
N GLY A 271 9.64 2.29 14.01
CA GLY A 271 10.52 3.46 13.86
C GLY A 271 12.01 3.15 14.05
N LYS A 272 12.34 2.28 15.01
CA LYS A 272 13.73 1.87 15.26
C LYS A 272 14.38 1.16 14.07
N LEU A 273 13.59 0.40 13.30
CA LEU A 273 14.12 -0.25 12.11
C LEU A 273 14.48 0.78 11.04
N ARG A 274 13.62 1.79 10.83
CA ARG A 274 13.92 2.89 9.89
C ARG A 274 15.15 3.69 10.32
N GLU A 275 15.22 4.06 11.60
CA GLU A 275 16.37 4.75 12.18
C GLU A 275 17.65 3.97 11.91
N ARG A 276 17.66 2.68 12.26
CA ARG A 276 18.81 1.80 12.01
C ARG A 276 19.19 1.70 10.54
N LEU A 277 18.21 1.51 9.64
CA LEU A 277 18.48 1.41 8.20
C LEU A 277 19.06 2.72 7.64
N CYS A 278 18.62 3.88 8.14
CA CYS A 278 19.19 5.17 7.77
C CYS A 278 20.60 5.36 8.36
N GLU A 279 20.80 5.07 9.65
CA GLU A 279 22.09 5.21 10.35
C GLU A 279 23.17 4.32 9.74
N GLU A 280 22.83 3.09 9.34
CA GLU A 280 23.74 2.15 8.68
C GLU A 280 23.91 2.45 7.17
N GLY A 281 23.23 3.48 6.63
CA GLY A 281 23.28 3.82 5.20
C GLY A 281 22.78 2.69 4.30
N MET A 282 21.78 1.95 4.77
CA MET A 282 21.28 0.74 4.11
C MET A 282 20.24 1.02 3.02
N ILE A 283 19.64 2.21 3.01
CA ILE A 283 18.59 2.57 2.05
C ILE A 283 19.22 3.28 0.86
N GLU A 284 19.11 2.68 -0.32
CA GLU A 284 19.57 3.26 -1.58
C GLU A 284 18.48 4.14 -2.22
N ALA A 285 17.24 3.62 -2.22
CA ALA A 285 16.11 4.31 -2.82
C ALA A 285 14.77 3.92 -2.19
N VAL A 286 13.82 4.86 -2.25
CA VAL A 286 12.40 4.62 -1.95
C VAL A 286 11.58 5.02 -3.17
N ILE A 287 10.86 4.08 -3.75
CA ILE A 287 10.01 4.29 -4.93
C ILE A 287 8.56 4.10 -4.53
N GLU A 288 7.82 5.20 -4.41
CA GLU A 288 6.42 5.16 -3.99
C GLU A 288 5.53 4.78 -5.18
N LEU A 289 4.84 3.64 -5.08
CA LEU A 289 4.03 3.10 -6.17
C LEU A 289 2.63 3.74 -6.21
N PRO A 290 1.95 3.69 -7.36
CA PRO A 290 0.57 4.10 -7.47
C PRO A 290 -0.34 3.43 -6.43
N LYS A 291 -1.32 4.18 -5.92
CA LYS A 291 -2.41 3.58 -5.12
C LYS A 291 -3.14 2.50 -5.95
N ASN A 292 -3.73 1.50 -5.31
CA ASN A 292 -4.51 0.43 -5.99
C ASN A 292 -3.76 -0.32 -7.11
N ILE A 293 -2.43 -0.40 -7.04
CA ILE A 293 -1.58 -1.10 -8.05
C ILE A 293 -1.63 -2.62 -7.92
N PHE A 294 -1.90 -3.15 -6.72
CA PHE A 294 -2.08 -4.58 -6.47
C PHE A 294 -3.57 -4.95 -6.43
N PRO A 295 -4.07 -5.77 -7.36
CA PRO A 295 -5.48 -6.14 -7.40
C PRO A 295 -5.97 -6.80 -6.11
N HIS A 296 -7.14 -6.37 -5.65
CA HIS A 296 -7.84 -6.84 -4.44
C HIS A 296 -7.10 -6.59 -3.12
N GLN A 297 -6.03 -5.79 -3.13
CA GLN A 297 -5.33 -5.32 -1.94
C GLN A 297 -5.66 -3.82 -1.74
N SER A 298 -5.97 -3.43 -0.51
CA SER A 298 -6.38 -2.05 -0.16
C SER A 298 -5.26 -1.24 0.48
N HIS A 299 -4.01 -1.59 0.18
CA HIS A 299 -2.83 -0.94 0.74
C HIS A 299 -2.10 -0.15 -0.34
N ASP A 300 -1.41 0.90 0.11
CA ASP A 300 -0.46 1.65 -0.71
C ASP A 300 0.93 1.09 -0.45
N PHE A 301 1.74 0.97 -1.51
CA PHE A 301 3.01 0.27 -1.46
C PHE A 301 4.15 1.14 -1.95
N SER A 302 5.35 0.83 -1.48
CA SER A 302 6.59 1.37 -1.99
C SER A 302 7.57 0.23 -2.24
N LEU A 303 8.50 0.46 -3.15
CA LEU A 303 9.72 -0.35 -3.25
C LEU A 303 10.77 0.28 -2.35
N LEU A 304 11.28 -0.52 -1.41
CA LEU A 304 12.43 -0.19 -0.61
C LEU A 304 13.65 -0.88 -1.22
N VAL A 305 14.59 -0.09 -1.75
CA VAL A 305 15.84 -0.59 -2.34
C VAL A 305 16.92 -0.50 -1.27
N ILE A 306 17.52 -1.63 -0.95
CA ILE A 306 18.53 -1.76 0.09
C ILE A 306 19.88 -2.12 -0.54
N SER A 307 20.93 -1.42 -0.12
CA SER A 307 22.34 -1.75 -0.39
C SER A 307 23.21 -1.10 0.69
N HIS A 308 24.51 -1.37 0.71
CA HIS A 308 25.39 -0.89 1.79
C HIS A 308 26.05 0.45 1.48
N GLY A 309 26.26 1.27 2.53
CA GLY A 309 27.15 2.44 2.47
C GLY A 309 26.60 3.66 1.72
N ASN A 310 25.27 3.77 1.60
CA ASN A 310 24.61 4.90 0.98
C ASN A 310 24.74 6.15 1.87
N LYS A 311 25.06 7.29 1.26
CA LYS A 311 25.11 8.61 1.94
C LYS A 311 23.88 9.47 1.66
N GLU A 312 23.10 9.07 0.68
CA GLU A 312 21.94 9.77 0.15
C GLU A 312 20.89 8.72 -0.23
N ILE A 313 19.61 9.06 -0.13
CA ILE A 313 18.49 8.22 -0.54
C ILE A 313 17.84 8.83 -1.77
N LEU A 314 17.70 8.03 -2.83
CA LEU A 314 16.93 8.42 -4.01
C LEU A 314 15.44 8.18 -3.76
N HIS A 315 14.66 9.25 -3.71
CA HIS A 315 13.22 9.20 -3.61
C HIS A 315 12.63 9.33 -5.01
N ILE A 316 11.78 8.39 -5.44
CA ILE A 316 11.05 8.46 -6.72
C ILE A 316 9.55 8.34 -6.46
N ASN A 317 8.78 9.35 -6.83
CA ASN A 317 7.33 9.34 -6.69
C ASN A 317 6.67 8.79 -7.97
N ALA A 318 6.57 7.47 -8.05
CA ALA A 318 5.84 6.78 -9.11
C ALA A 318 4.31 6.78 -8.90
N ASN A 319 3.80 7.38 -7.81
CA ASN A 319 2.37 7.61 -7.57
C ASN A 319 1.86 8.90 -8.25
N HIS A 320 2.66 9.56 -9.07
CA HIS A 320 2.21 10.64 -9.95
C HIS A 320 1.41 10.07 -11.14
N GLU A 321 0.39 10.78 -11.61
CA GLU A 321 -0.46 10.40 -12.77
C GLU A 321 0.31 10.16 -14.08
N HIS A 322 1.57 10.54 -14.13
CA HIS A 322 2.47 10.32 -15.26
C HIS A 322 2.94 8.86 -15.34
N PHE A 323 2.90 8.13 -14.22
CA PHE A 323 3.41 6.77 -14.10
C PHE A 323 2.33 5.71 -13.95
N TYR A 324 1.04 6.08 -14.01
CA TYR A 324 -0.02 5.08 -13.99
C TYR A 324 -1.21 5.39 -14.89
N ALA A 325 -1.79 4.32 -15.43
CA ALA A 325 -3.09 4.36 -16.11
C ALA A 325 -4.13 3.62 -15.26
N LYS A 326 -5.39 4.06 -15.34
CA LYS A 326 -6.50 3.34 -14.70
C LYS A 326 -6.85 2.09 -15.50
N ASP A 327 -7.00 0.97 -14.80
CA ASP A 327 -7.53 -0.29 -15.32
C ASP A 327 -8.74 -0.71 -14.46
N GLY A 328 -9.92 -0.21 -14.85
CA GLY A 328 -11.13 -0.31 -14.06
C GLY A 328 -10.99 0.41 -12.71
N LYS A 329 -11.00 -0.37 -11.61
CA LYS A 329 -10.84 0.15 -10.24
C LYS A 329 -9.39 0.10 -9.72
N TYR A 330 -8.49 -0.48 -10.50
CA TYR A 330 -7.07 -0.61 -10.17
C TYR A 330 -6.25 0.36 -11.01
N ASN A 331 -5.00 0.57 -10.61
CA ASN A 331 -4.02 1.28 -11.42
C ASN A 331 -3.03 0.27 -11.99
N ARG A 332 -2.45 0.61 -13.14
CA ARG A 332 -1.36 -0.13 -13.78
C ARG A 332 -0.19 0.82 -14.01
N LEU A 333 1.02 0.39 -13.66
CA LEU A 333 2.23 1.18 -13.87
C LEU A 333 2.49 1.31 -15.38
N ILE A 334 2.79 2.53 -15.81
CA ILE A 334 3.25 2.88 -17.16
C ILE A 334 4.57 3.65 -17.04
N ASN A 335 5.25 3.86 -18.16
CA ASN A 335 6.54 4.59 -18.19
C ASN A 335 7.60 3.98 -17.25
N VAL A 336 7.61 2.65 -17.12
CA VAL A 336 8.54 1.91 -16.25
C VAL A 336 10.00 2.19 -16.61
N GLU A 337 10.32 2.29 -17.91
CA GLU A 337 11.69 2.59 -18.36
C GLU A 337 12.15 3.99 -17.92
N GLU A 338 11.24 4.96 -17.82
CA GLU A 338 11.58 6.30 -17.30
C GLU A 338 11.91 6.23 -15.81
N ILE A 339 11.15 5.46 -15.01
CA ILE A 339 11.47 5.22 -13.59
C ILE A 339 12.86 4.55 -13.47
N LEU A 340 13.13 3.53 -14.29
CA LEU A 340 14.44 2.86 -14.32
C LEU A 340 15.56 3.81 -14.73
N GLN A 341 15.32 4.70 -15.70
CA GLN A 341 16.30 5.70 -16.12
C GLN A 341 16.59 6.71 -15.01
N ILE A 342 15.56 7.21 -14.33
CA ILE A 342 15.70 8.07 -13.14
C ILE A 342 16.54 7.37 -12.08
N TYR A 343 16.25 6.10 -11.81
CA TYR A 343 17.00 5.30 -10.84
C TYR A 343 18.48 5.12 -11.24
N ARG A 344 18.76 4.68 -12.48
CA ARG A 344 20.13 4.44 -12.98
C ARG A 344 20.97 5.71 -13.01
N THR A 345 20.37 6.84 -13.35
CA THR A 345 21.06 8.15 -13.42
C THR A 345 21.11 8.85 -12.06
N LYS A 346 20.48 8.30 -11.02
CA LYS A 346 20.25 8.97 -9.73
C LYS A 346 19.70 10.38 -9.89
N ASN A 347 18.81 10.58 -10.87
CA ASN A 347 18.21 11.86 -11.21
C ASN A 347 19.25 12.97 -11.56
N ALA A 348 20.40 12.61 -12.13
CA ALA A 348 21.39 13.59 -12.59
C ALA A 348 20.88 14.51 -13.72
N ASP A 349 19.83 14.08 -14.44
CA ASP A 349 19.13 14.89 -15.43
C ASP A 349 18.02 15.73 -14.79
N LYS A 350 18.21 17.06 -14.81
CA LYS A 350 17.30 18.01 -14.16
C LYS A 350 15.88 18.02 -14.75
N SER A 351 15.65 17.50 -15.96
CA SER A 351 14.30 17.41 -16.53
C SER A 351 13.39 16.41 -15.79
N ALA A 352 13.97 15.44 -15.07
CA ALA A 352 13.27 14.46 -14.25
C ALA A 352 13.12 14.85 -12.76
N SER A 353 13.65 16.02 -12.38
CA SER A 353 13.64 16.53 -11.00
C SER A 353 12.25 16.66 -10.37
N LYS A 354 11.19 16.77 -11.17
CA LYS A 354 9.80 16.83 -10.69
C LYS A 354 9.27 15.53 -10.08
N TYR A 355 9.90 14.39 -10.36
CA TYR A 355 9.42 13.07 -9.92
C TYR A 355 10.39 12.39 -8.96
N ALA A 356 11.62 12.89 -8.85
CA ALA A 356 12.64 12.29 -8.03
C ALA A 356 13.53 13.32 -7.35
N SER A 357 14.08 12.92 -6.22
CA SER A 357 14.99 13.75 -5.42
C SER A 357 16.05 12.86 -4.80
N LEU A 358 17.30 13.32 -4.81
CA LEU A 358 18.41 12.65 -4.14
C LEU A 358 18.68 13.39 -2.83
N THR A 359 18.29 12.78 -1.71
CA THR A 359 18.28 13.42 -0.40
C THR A 359 19.46 12.93 0.44
N PRO A 360 20.39 13.80 0.88
CA PRO A 360 21.43 13.41 1.84
C PRO A 360 20.83 12.85 3.13
N LEU A 361 21.45 11.82 3.71
CA LEU A 361 20.94 11.20 4.95
C LEU A 361 20.76 12.20 6.10
N SER A 362 21.57 13.26 6.15
CA SER A 362 21.44 14.34 7.14
C SER A 362 20.16 15.17 6.99
N ALA A 363 19.50 15.13 5.83
CA ALA A 363 18.25 15.81 5.53
C ALA A 363 17.05 14.85 5.46
N VAL A 364 17.26 13.55 5.65
CA VAL A 364 16.19 12.55 5.66
C VAL A 364 15.51 12.52 7.03
N SER A 365 14.18 12.55 7.04
CA SER A 365 13.38 12.30 8.23
C SER A 365 13.11 10.81 8.39
N THR A 366 13.64 10.18 9.43
CA THR A 366 13.35 8.76 9.76
C THR A 366 11.89 8.53 10.17
N GLN A 367 11.13 9.61 10.39
CA GLN A 367 9.71 9.57 10.68
C GLN A 367 8.86 9.35 9.43
N ASP A 368 9.33 9.74 8.25
CA ASP A 368 8.64 9.51 6.98
C ASP A 368 9.62 9.42 5.82
N LEU A 369 9.75 8.22 5.26
CA LEU A 369 10.64 7.93 4.13
C LEU A 369 9.91 7.92 2.78
N ARG A 370 8.61 8.23 2.74
CA ARG A 370 7.83 8.16 1.48
C ARG A 370 8.31 9.20 0.49
N ALA A 371 8.34 8.82 -0.79
CA ALA A 371 8.99 9.62 -1.82
C ALA A 371 8.33 10.98 -2.05
N HIS A 372 6.99 11.07 -1.99
CA HIS A 372 6.29 12.35 -2.24
C HIS A 372 6.70 13.50 -1.31
N ILE A 373 7.18 13.19 -0.09
CA ILE A 373 7.67 14.20 0.87
C ILE A 373 8.90 14.93 0.31
N TYR A 374 9.74 14.23 -0.45
CA TYR A 374 11.02 14.71 -0.96
C TYR A 374 10.98 15.16 -2.43
N THR A 375 9.94 14.79 -3.19
CA THR A 375 9.85 15.04 -4.65
C THR A 375 8.83 16.09 -5.04
N THR A 376 7.86 16.42 -4.17
CA THR A 376 7.11 17.66 -4.36
C THR A 376 8.12 18.81 -4.32
N ASN A 377 7.82 19.95 -4.95
CA ASN A 377 8.55 21.21 -4.72
C ASN A 377 8.36 21.69 -3.26
N SER A 378 8.38 20.80 -2.28
CA SER A 378 8.55 21.02 -0.85
C SER A 378 9.91 21.64 -0.56
N LEU A 379 10.96 21.42 -1.38
CA LEU A 379 12.21 22.17 -1.23
C LEU A 379 12.13 23.59 -1.82
N GLU A 380 11.38 23.85 -2.90
CA GLU A 380 11.13 25.22 -3.36
C GLU A 380 10.08 25.95 -2.50
N SER A 381 9.12 25.24 -1.90
CA SER A 381 8.25 25.85 -0.88
C SER A 381 8.93 25.96 0.48
N THR A 382 9.96 25.17 0.81
CA THR A 382 10.74 25.39 2.05
C THR A 382 11.83 26.45 1.86
N ILE A 383 12.40 26.63 0.65
CA ILE A 383 13.47 27.61 0.40
C ILE A 383 12.92 28.97 -0.05
N THR A 384 11.75 29.04 -0.71
CA THR A 384 11.12 30.32 -1.07
C THR A 384 10.20 30.88 0.04
N LEU A 385 9.93 30.11 1.11
CA LEU A 385 9.28 30.60 2.34
C LEU A 385 10.28 31.11 3.40
N ASN A 386 11.58 30.97 3.18
CA ASN A 386 12.59 31.52 4.10
C ASN A 386 12.83 33.03 3.94
N ASN A 387 12.04 33.72 3.11
CA ASN A 387 12.04 35.19 3.02
C ASN A 387 10.65 35.83 3.22
N ALA A 388 9.65 35.08 3.68
CA ALA A 388 8.42 35.65 4.26
C ALA A 388 7.82 34.64 5.25
N SER A 389 7.79 35.02 6.52
CA SER A 389 7.27 34.24 7.66
C SER A 389 5.86 33.71 7.39
N SER A 390 5.66 32.51 6.82
CA SER A 390 4.30 31.99 6.56
C SER A 390 3.60 31.56 7.84
N ASN A 391 2.41 32.09 8.10
CA ASN A 391 1.55 31.69 9.23
C ASN A 391 0.89 30.33 8.93
N THR A 392 1.30 29.24 9.57
CA THR A 392 0.56 27.96 9.60
C THR A 392 -0.37 27.85 10.81
N LEU A 393 -1.33 26.93 10.83
CA LEU A 393 -2.15 26.64 12.01
C LEU A 393 -1.28 26.34 13.26
N GLU A 394 -0.23 25.53 13.09
CA GLU A 394 0.73 25.25 14.16
C GLU A 394 1.44 26.52 14.65
N SER A 395 1.94 27.36 13.74
CA SER A 395 2.62 28.61 14.11
C SER A 395 1.72 29.62 14.82
N LEU A 396 0.40 29.55 14.56
CA LEU A 396 -0.62 30.34 15.24
C LEU A 396 -0.99 29.79 16.62
N GLY A 397 -0.33 28.71 17.08
CA GLY A 397 -0.56 28.10 18.38
C GLY A 397 -1.89 27.36 18.48
N VAL A 398 -2.42 26.86 17.35
CA VAL A 398 -3.70 26.14 17.32
C VAL A 398 -3.48 24.69 17.74
N GLU A 399 -4.12 24.29 18.83
CA GLU A 399 -4.15 22.89 19.27
C GLU A 399 -5.16 22.11 18.42
N ILE A 400 -4.74 20.97 17.85
CA ILE A 400 -5.60 20.11 17.03
C ILE A 400 -5.76 18.75 17.70
N PHE A 401 -7.01 18.35 17.95
CA PHE A 401 -7.29 17.03 18.49
C PHE A 401 -8.58 16.44 17.93
N ARG A 402 -8.67 15.10 17.97
CA ARG A 402 -9.86 14.37 17.51
C ARG A 402 -10.79 14.08 18.67
N GLY A 403 -12.09 14.23 18.42
CA GLY A 403 -13.12 13.76 19.34
C GLY A 403 -13.04 12.27 19.62
N GLN A 404 -13.66 11.83 20.71
CA GLN A 404 -13.62 10.44 21.15
C GLN A 404 -14.96 10.03 21.72
N ARG A 405 -15.28 8.74 21.61
CA ARG A 405 -16.39 8.18 22.39
C ARG A 405 -15.94 8.03 23.84
N ILE A 406 -16.61 8.76 24.72
CA ILE A 406 -16.24 8.87 26.15
C ILE A 406 -17.22 8.17 27.10
N TYR A 407 -18.17 7.41 26.58
CA TYR A 407 -19.20 6.69 27.33
C TYR A 407 -19.43 5.28 26.75
N GLY A 408 -20.11 4.43 27.52
CA GLY A 408 -20.32 3.01 27.24
C GLY A 408 -19.22 2.12 27.81
N THR A 409 -18.58 2.53 28.91
CA THR A 409 -17.50 1.76 29.55
C THR A 409 -17.84 1.39 30.99
N ARG A 410 -17.11 0.43 31.57
CA ARG A 410 -17.25 0.06 33.00
C ARG A 410 -16.78 1.14 33.97
N LYS A 411 -16.13 2.21 33.48
CA LYS A 411 -15.62 3.35 34.25
C LYS A 411 -16.51 4.59 34.15
N ASP A 412 -17.73 4.44 33.67
CA ASP A 412 -18.64 5.57 33.50
C ASP A 412 -19.22 5.99 34.86
N GLU A 413 -19.27 7.30 35.10
CA GLU A 413 -19.83 7.92 36.30
C GLU A 413 -21.06 8.75 35.92
N MET A 414 -21.90 9.08 36.92
CA MET A 414 -22.99 10.04 36.75
C MET A 414 -22.42 11.45 36.54
N ILE A 415 -22.42 11.90 35.30
CA ILE A 415 -21.97 13.23 34.89
C ILE A 415 -22.78 13.67 33.68
N GLU A 416 -23.33 14.87 33.77
CA GLU A 416 -24.16 15.45 32.73
C GLU A 416 -23.28 16.21 31.72
N PHE A 417 -23.41 15.88 30.43
CA PHE A 417 -22.70 16.56 29.35
C PHE A 417 -23.45 16.47 28.01
N PHE A 418 -23.07 17.29 27.05
CA PHE A 418 -23.53 17.20 25.66
C PHE A 418 -22.54 16.47 24.76
N ASP A 419 -23.05 15.54 23.95
CA ASP A 419 -22.29 14.83 22.92
C ASP A 419 -22.58 15.44 21.54
N ILE A 420 -21.72 16.37 21.13
CA ILE A 420 -21.90 17.16 19.91
C ILE A 420 -21.57 16.30 18.68
N GLY A 421 -22.52 16.23 17.75
CA GLY A 421 -22.36 15.63 16.44
C GLY A 421 -22.39 16.67 15.31
N ILE A 422 -22.13 16.19 14.08
CA ILE A 422 -22.19 17.02 12.86
C ILE A 422 -23.59 17.60 12.64
N ALA A 423 -24.64 16.94 13.13
CA ALA A 423 -26.02 17.42 13.03
C ALA A 423 -26.29 18.67 13.89
N ASP A 424 -25.47 18.93 14.92
CA ASP A 424 -25.58 20.11 15.76
C ASP A 424 -24.90 21.34 15.13
N PHE A 425 -24.14 21.19 14.04
CA PHE A 425 -23.40 22.30 13.44
C PHE A 425 -24.38 23.32 12.84
N ALA A 426 -24.26 24.58 13.28
CA ALA A 426 -24.93 25.69 12.64
C ALA A 426 -24.50 25.81 11.17
N PRO A 427 -25.40 26.21 10.26
CA PRO A 427 -25.08 26.37 8.84
C PRO A 427 -24.05 27.49 8.60
N CYS A 428 -24.00 28.48 9.48
CA CYS A 428 -23.00 29.53 9.55
C CYS A 428 -23.03 30.18 10.94
N GLY A 429 -22.01 30.99 11.26
CA GLY A 429 -21.92 31.67 12.55
C GLY A 429 -21.69 30.72 13.73
N TYR A 430 -21.98 31.18 14.94
CA TYR A 430 -21.75 30.39 16.14
C TYR A 430 -22.75 29.24 16.31
N THR A 431 -22.27 28.08 16.76
CA THR A 431 -23.11 27.01 17.32
C THR A 431 -23.16 27.12 18.84
N GLN A 432 -24.36 27.20 19.41
CA GLN A 432 -24.57 27.46 20.86
C GLN A 432 -25.57 26.50 21.52
N SER A 433 -26.26 25.67 20.72
CA SER A 433 -27.29 24.77 21.20
C SER A 433 -26.99 23.35 20.72
N PHE A 434 -27.11 22.37 21.61
CA PHE A 434 -26.78 20.97 21.34
C PHE A 434 -27.96 20.09 21.70
N GLN A 435 -28.23 19.06 20.89
CA GLN A 435 -29.42 18.23 21.05
C GLN A 435 -29.15 17.01 21.95
N THR A 436 -27.97 16.40 21.84
CA THR A 436 -27.69 15.10 22.46
C THR A 436 -27.14 15.25 23.87
N LYS A 437 -28.03 15.21 24.87
CA LYS A 437 -27.66 15.20 26.29
C LYS A 437 -27.38 13.78 26.80
N LYS A 438 -26.30 13.61 27.57
CA LYS A 438 -25.91 12.35 28.24
C LYS A 438 -25.83 12.57 29.75
N LEU A 439 -26.16 11.53 30.52
CA LEU A 439 -26.16 11.55 31.99
C LEU A 439 -25.04 10.70 32.62
N GLN A 440 -24.30 9.95 31.79
CA GLN A 440 -23.20 9.09 32.23
C GLN A 440 -22.05 9.13 31.23
N GLY A 441 -20.82 9.15 31.75
CA GLY A 441 -19.60 9.13 30.95
C GLY A 441 -18.35 8.99 31.79
N ASN A 442 -17.22 8.75 31.13
CA ASN A 442 -15.91 8.63 31.78
C ASN A 442 -15.33 10.03 32.09
N ARG A 443 -15.20 10.37 33.38
CA ARG A 443 -14.75 11.68 33.84
C ARG A 443 -13.37 12.08 33.30
N GLU A 444 -12.37 11.20 33.40
CA GLU A 444 -11.01 11.47 32.90
C GLU A 444 -11.00 11.82 31.40
N LYS A 445 -11.81 11.12 30.60
CA LYS A 445 -11.94 11.40 29.17
C LYS A 445 -12.70 12.69 28.91
N ILE A 446 -13.71 13.02 29.71
CA ILE A 446 -14.42 14.31 29.60
C ILE A 446 -13.44 15.46 29.85
N GLU A 447 -12.67 15.41 30.94
CA GLU A 447 -11.69 16.45 31.27
C GLU A 447 -10.66 16.65 30.17
N LYS A 448 -10.24 15.55 29.52
CA LYS A 448 -9.27 15.57 28.42
C LYS A 448 -9.84 16.09 27.10
N TYR A 449 -11.06 15.68 26.72
CA TYR A 449 -11.62 15.91 25.38
C TYR A 449 -12.76 16.94 25.34
N GLN A 450 -13.07 17.58 26.47
CA GLN A 450 -14.07 18.65 26.49
C GLN A 450 -13.68 19.79 25.54
N VAL A 451 -14.67 20.25 24.80
CA VAL A 451 -14.56 21.45 23.97
C VAL A 451 -14.81 22.69 24.82
N ARG A 452 -14.28 23.82 24.36
CA ARG A 452 -14.37 25.13 25.01
C ARG A 452 -15.11 26.11 24.11
N SER A 453 -15.53 27.23 24.69
CA SER A 453 -16.06 28.35 23.92
C SER A 453 -15.05 28.74 22.83
N PHE A 454 -15.54 28.98 21.62
CA PHE A 454 -14.75 29.35 20.44
C PHE A 454 -13.83 28.25 19.86
N ASP A 455 -13.93 27.00 20.31
CA ASP A 455 -13.34 25.89 19.56
C ASP A 455 -14.00 25.78 18.17
N ILE A 456 -13.20 25.53 17.15
CA ILE A 456 -13.65 25.31 15.77
C ILE A 456 -13.78 23.80 15.54
N LEU A 457 -14.88 23.35 14.96
CA LEU A 457 -15.18 21.94 14.75
C LEU A 457 -15.24 21.61 13.26
N LEU A 458 -14.54 20.56 12.85
CA LEU A 458 -14.46 20.06 11.49
C LEU A 458 -14.93 18.61 11.42
N SER A 459 -15.75 18.26 10.42
CA SER A 459 -16.11 16.85 10.17
C SER A 459 -14.89 16.06 9.70
N LEU A 460 -14.52 14.96 10.37
CA LEU A 460 -13.35 14.14 10.05
C LEU A 460 -13.35 13.63 8.60
N ARG A 461 -14.52 13.34 8.02
CA ARG A 461 -14.65 12.78 6.66
C ARG A 461 -15.54 13.65 5.79
N GLY A 462 -15.25 13.69 4.48
CA GLY A 462 -16.03 14.42 3.49
C GLY A 462 -15.22 14.73 2.24
N VAL A 463 -15.88 15.33 1.24
CA VAL A 463 -15.20 15.93 0.08
C VAL A 463 -14.93 17.42 0.37
N THR A 464 -15.91 18.07 0.99
CA THR A 464 -15.81 19.38 1.64
C THR A 464 -16.18 19.18 3.11
N PRO A 465 -15.32 19.59 4.06
CA PRO A 465 -15.66 19.43 5.48
C PRO A 465 -16.82 20.32 5.88
N LYS A 466 -17.73 19.77 6.67
CA LYS A 466 -18.62 20.60 7.47
C LYS A 466 -17.81 21.27 8.58
N LEU A 467 -18.00 22.56 8.73
CA LEU A 467 -17.25 23.44 9.61
C LEU A 467 -18.23 24.21 10.50
N THR A 468 -17.89 24.38 11.77
CA THR A 468 -18.56 25.34 12.66
C THR A 468 -17.59 25.92 13.68
N ILE A 469 -17.97 27.01 14.33
CA ILE A 469 -17.29 27.57 15.51
C ILE A 469 -18.27 27.58 16.69
N LEU A 470 -17.83 27.16 17.86
CA LEU A 470 -18.63 27.22 19.07
C LEU A 470 -18.76 28.66 19.57
N GLY A 471 -19.96 29.07 19.99
CA GLY A 471 -20.15 30.33 20.71
C GLY A 471 -19.74 30.19 22.18
N LYS A 472 -20.27 31.09 23.02
CA LYS A 472 -20.18 30.91 24.48
C LYS A 472 -20.98 29.67 24.90
N ILE A 473 -20.32 28.75 25.59
CA ILE A 473 -20.91 27.53 26.15
C ILE A 473 -20.62 27.46 27.65
N ASP A 474 -21.66 27.19 28.44
CA ASP A 474 -21.58 27.05 29.91
C ASP A 474 -21.73 25.59 30.36
N SER A 475 -22.09 24.69 29.44
CA SER A 475 -22.29 23.27 29.69
C SER A 475 -21.07 22.43 29.29
N ILE A 476 -20.79 21.38 30.07
CA ILE A 476 -19.79 20.38 29.73
C ILE A 476 -20.19 19.75 28.40
N SER A 477 -19.30 19.82 27.42
CA SER A 477 -19.57 19.39 26.05
C SER A 477 -18.35 18.68 25.49
N VAL A 478 -18.59 17.59 24.76
CA VAL A 478 -17.57 16.82 24.03
C VAL A 478 -18.03 16.63 22.60
N VAL A 479 -17.10 16.28 21.71
CA VAL A 479 -17.42 15.94 20.32
C VAL A 479 -17.17 14.47 20.06
N ASN A 480 -18.00 13.87 19.21
CA ASN A 480 -17.85 12.46 18.84
C ASN A 480 -16.58 12.20 17.99
N SER A 481 -16.26 10.92 17.77
CA SER A 481 -15.05 10.51 17.05
C SER A 481 -15.00 10.87 15.55
N GLY A 482 -16.09 11.40 15.00
CA GLY A 482 -16.18 11.89 13.64
C GLY A 482 -15.86 13.37 13.50
N ILE A 483 -15.37 14.04 14.55
CA ILE A 483 -15.08 15.48 14.56
C ILE A 483 -13.63 15.75 14.98
N ILE A 484 -13.01 16.73 14.34
CA ILE A 484 -11.72 17.32 14.69
C ILE A 484 -11.97 18.69 15.30
N VAL A 485 -11.23 19.01 16.36
CA VAL A 485 -11.30 20.27 17.09
C VAL A 485 -10.05 21.07 16.80
N LEU A 486 -10.21 22.33 16.43
CA LEU A 486 -9.14 23.33 16.40
C LEU A 486 -9.38 24.31 17.54
N ARG A 487 -8.45 24.33 18.49
CA ARG A 487 -8.48 25.22 19.63
C ARG A 487 -7.43 26.30 19.46
N ALA A 488 -7.90 27.50 19.12
CA ALA A 488 -7.05 28.67 18.97
C ALA A 488 -6.63 29.25 20.33
N PRO A 489 -5.49 29.95 20.41
CA PRO A 489 -4.99 30.54 21.67
C PRO A 489 -5.83 31.73 22.16
N SER A 490 -6.70 32.29 21.31
CA SER A 490 -7.61 33.37 21.70
C SER A 490 -8.86 33.40 20.84
N GLN A 491 -9.93 34.02 21.36
CA GLN A 491 -11.17 34.24 20.61
C GLN A 491 -10.93 35.00 19.29
N LYS A 492 -10.04 36.00 19.29
CA LYS A 492 -9.73 36.77 18.09
C LYS A 492 -9.14 35.88 16.98
N VAL A 493 -8.22 34.99 17.35
CA VAL A 493 -7.62 34.03 16.42
C VAL A 493 -8.66 33.00 15.97
N ALA A 494 -9.49 32.49 16.88
CA ALA A 494 -10.56 31.55 16.54
C ALA A 494 -11.54 32.12 15.51
N VAL A 495 -12.03 33.35 15.73
CA VAL A 495 -12.99 34.00 14.85
C VAL A 495 -12.37 34.30 13.49
N GLY A 496 -11.13 34.81 13.44
CA GLY A 496 -10.40 35.01 12.18
C GLY A 496 -10.23 33.70 11.41
N LEU A 497 -9.77 32.64 12.08
CA LEU A 497 -9.58 31.34 11.46
C LEU A 497 -10.89 30.77 10.92
N TYR A 498 -11.96 30.82 11.71
CA TYR A 498 -13.26 30.36 11.23
C TYR A 498 -13.73 31.14 9.99
N CYS A 499 -13.63 32.48 9.99
CA CYS A 499 -14.01 33.28 8.84
C CYS A 499 -13.19 32.96 7.58
N TYR A 500 -11.88 32.75 7.72
CA TYR A 500 -11.05 32.31 6.62
C TYR A 500 -11.44 30.90 6.13
N LEU A 501 -11.54 29.93 7.03
CA LEU A 501 -11.88 28.54 6.67
C LEU A 501 -13.29 28.40 6.09
N PHE A 502 -14.20 29.32 6.43
CA PHE A 502 -15.55 29.42 5.87
C PHE A 502 -15.61 30.16 4.53
N SER A 503 -14.54 30.86 4.13
CA SER A 503 -14.44 31.52 2.82
C SER A 503 -14.19 30.50 1.70
N LEU A 504 -14.44 30.88 0.45
CA LEU A 504 -14.13 30.03 -0.72
C LEU A 504 -12.67 29.57 -0.75
N ALA A 505 -11.73 30.47 -0.45
CA ALA A 505 -10.31 30.14 -0.41
C ALA A 505 -9.97 29.13 0.71
N GLY A 506 -10.61 29.27 1.88
CA GLY A 506 -10.46 28.34 2.98
C GLY A 506 -11.10 26.97 2.70
N GLU A 507 -12.27 26.95 2.08
CA GLU A 507 -12.94 25.73 1.64
C GLU A 507 -12.09 24.97 0.61
N GLU A 508 -11.51 25.66 -0.36
CA GLU A 508 -10.59 25.06 -1.35
C GLU A 508 -9.33 24.49 -0.68
N ALA A 509 -8.73 25.25 0.24
CA ALA A 509 -7.55 24.82 0.97
C ALA A 509 -7.84 23.57 1.83
N LEU A 510 -8.98 23.53 2.52
CA LEU A 510 -9.43 22.35 3.26
C LEU A 510 -9.72 21.19 2.29
N ALA A 511 -10.45 21.41 1.20
CA ALA A 511 -10.81 20.37 0.24
C ALA A 511 -9.56 19.69 -0.36
N LYS A 512 -8.46 20.43 -0.57
CA LYS A 512 -7.19 19.85 -1.00
C LYS A 512 -6.65 18.83 0.01
N ILE A 513 -6.67 19.16 1.30
CA ILE A 513 -6.24 18.26 2.38
C ILE A 513 -7.10 16.99 2.41
N TYR A 514 -8.43 17.10 2.22
CA TYR A 514 -9.32 15.92 2.19
C TYR A 514 -9.07 15.02 0.98
N LYS A 515 -8.73 15.59 -0.19
CA LYS A 515 -8.45 14.82 -1.41
C LYS A 515 -7.14 14.04 -1.35
N GLU A 516 -6.15 14.55 -0.61
CA GLU A 516 -4.85 13.90 -0.44
C GLU A 516 -4.91 12.68 0.49
N SER A 517 -5.88 12.64 1.40
CA SER A 517 -6.11 11.52 2.33
C SER A 517 -6.70 10.27 1.64
N SER A 518 -5.98 9.15 1.73
CA SER A 518 -6.31 7.85 1.09
C SER A 518 -7.65 7.23 1.50
N ASP A 519 -8.19 7.56 2.68
CA ASP A 519 -9.44 7.03 3.23
C ASP A 519 -10.56 8.10 3.34
N GLY A 520 -10.33 9.29 2.78
CA GLY A 520 -11.23 10.44 2.89
C GLY A 520 -11.37 11.01 4.31
N ALA A 521 -10.50 10.62 5.24
CA ALA A 521 -10.42 11.19 6.58
C ALA A 521 -9.29 12.23 6.67
N LEU A 522 -9.54 13.36 7.32
CA LEU A 522 -8.55 14.43 7.41
C LEU A 522 -7.32 14.01 8.24
N ASN A 523 -6.14 14.22 7.66
CA ASN A 523 -4.86 14.06 8.35
C ASN A 523 -4.56 15.29 9.22
N ILE A 524 -4.45 15.09 10.54
CA ILE A 524 -4.17 16.15 11.52
C ILE A 524 -2.83 16.85 11.24
N GLU A 525 -1.83 16.11 10.77
CA GLU A 525 -0.49 16.66 10.49
C GLU A 525 -0.53 17.60 9.29
N ASN A 526 -1.16 17.19 8.18
CA ASN A 526 -1.37 18.07 7.03
C ASN A 526 -2.20 19.30 7.38
N LEU A 527 -3.21 19.14 8.25
CA LEU A 527 -4.00 20.28 8.72
C LEU A 527 -3.18 21.22 9.60
N SER A 528 -2.30 20.72 10.47
CA SER A 528 -1.42 21.58 11.28
C SER A 528 -0.52 22.48 10.44
N GLN A 529 -0.12 22.01 9.26
CA GLN A 529 0.69 22.74 8.28
C GLN A 529 -0.12 23.58 7.30
N LEU A 530 -1.45 23.67 7.46
CA LEU A 530 -2.28 24.51 6.61
C LEU A 530 -1.83 25.97 6.70
N ILE A 531 -1.46 26.54 5.56
CA ILE A 531 -1.04 27.94 5.44
C ILE A 531 -2.26 28.85 5.56
N ILE A 532 -2.15 29.83 6.45
CA ILE A 532 -3.15 30.83 6.76
C ILE A 532 -2.64 32.19 6.24
N PRO A 533 -3.42 32.89 5.41
CA PRO A 533 -3.06 34.22 4.93
C PRO A 533 -2.80 35.20 6.09
N HIS A 534 -1.91 36.19 5.90
CA HIS A 534 -1.62 37.17 6.96
C HIS A 534 -2.82 38.06 7.33
N ASP A 535 -3.70 38.28 6.38
CA ASP A 535 -4.93 39.07 6.46
C ASP A 535 -6.15 38.24 6.89
N TYR A 536 -5.99 36.98 7.29
CA TYR A 536 -7.10 36.07 7.62
C TYR A 536 -8.09 36.60 8.68
N ALA A 537 -7.63 37.50 9.55
CA ALA A 537 -8.43 38.10 10.62
C ALA A 537 -9.00 39.48 10.26
N GLU A 538 -8.68 40.04 9.09
CA GLU A 538 -9.23 41.31 8.62
C GLU A 538 -10.75 41.20 8.48
N ASN A 539 -11.47 42.17 9.02
CA ASN A 539 -12.93 42.22 9.03
C ASN A 539 -13.65 41.03 9.70
N ALA A 540 -12.94 40.09 10.32
CA ALA A 540 -13.53 38.86 10.86
C ALA A 540 -14.65 39.11 11.90
N ALA A 541 -14.53 40.19 12.69
CA ALA A 541 -15.57 40.59 13.64
C ALA A 541 -16.90 40.99 12.95
N GLN A 542 -16.81 41.75 11.85
CA GLN A 542 -17.99 42.12 11.07
C GLN A 542 -18.54 40.92 10.30
N THR A 543 -17.66 40.10 9.75
CA THR A 543 -18.03 38.89 9.01
C THR A 543 -18.79 37.92 9.90
N ILE A 544 -18.31 37.62 11.11
CA ILE A 544 -19.00 36.69 12.01
C ILE A 544 -20.36 37.25 12.48
N GLU A 545 -20.50 38.55 12.67
CA GLU A 545 -21.78 39.19 12.98
C GLU A 545 -22.78 39.02 11.84
N ASN A 546 -22.36 39.27 10.60
CA ASN A 546 -23.18 39.04 9.41
C ASN A 546 -23.60 37.58 9.27
N LEU A 547 -22.68 36.63 9.51
CA LEU A 547 -22.97 35.20 9.51
C LEU A 547 -23.97 34.81 10.60
N ASN A 548 -23.90 35.41 11.80
CA ASN A 548 -24.88 35.16 12.86
C ASN A 548 -26.28 35.66 12.49
N ASN A 549 -26.40 36.85 11.86
CA ASN A 549 -27.68 37.37 11.38
C ASN A 549 -28.29 36.44 10.31
N LEU A 550 -27.47 35.99 9.36
CA LEU A 550 -27.89 35.03 8.33
C LEU A 550 -28.31 33.68 8.92
N ARG A 551 -27.57 33.17 9.91
CA ARG A 551 -27.92 31.95 10.65
C ARG A 551 -29.31 32.06 11.26
N ASP A 552 -29.61 33.17 11.92
CA ASP A 552 -30.90 33.37 12.57
C ASP A 552 -32.06 33.44 11.56
N ASP A 553 -31.82 34.03 10.39
CA ASP A 553 -32.80 34.06 9.31
C ASP A 553 -33.00 32.68 8.65
N ILE A 554 -31.94 31.87 8.54
CA ILE A 554 -32.05 30.46 8.12
C ILE A 554 -32.94 29.69 9.09
N TYR A 555 -32.72 29.84 10.41
CA TYR A 555 -33.54 29.15 11.42
C TYR A 555 -35.01 29.59 11.39
N LYS A 556 -35.28 30.91 11.34
CA LYS A 556 -36.67 31.41 11.19
C LYS A 556 -37.36 30.85 9.95
N THR A 557 -36.62 30.71 8.85
CA THR A 557 -37.14 30.16 7.60
C THR A 557 -37.40 28.65 7.72
N GLN A 558 -36.50 27.91 8.36
CA GLN A 558 -36.66 26.50 8.63
C GLN A 558 -37.88 26.21 9.53
N ASP A 559 -38.13 27.05 10.54
CA ASP A 559 -39.29 26.95 11.41
C ASP A 559 -40.60 27.20 10.65
N LYS A 560 -40.63 28.20 9.75
CA LYS A 560 -41.77 28.42 8.85
C LYS A 560 -42.04 27.20 7.97
N ILE A 561 -41.00 26.60 7.39
CA ILE A 561 -41.12 25.38 6.58
C ILE A 561 -41.66 24.22 7.42
N ASN A 562 -41.14 24.03 8.62
CA ASN A 562 -41.58 22.95 9.51
C ASN A 562 -43.05 23.14 9.95
N LYS A 563 -43.48 24.39 10.19
CA LYS A 563 -44.88 24.70 10.49
C LYS A 563 -45.80 24.33 9.33
N ILE A 564 -45.46 24.71 8.09
CA ILE A 564 -46.22 24.32 6.89
C ILE A 564 -46.30 22.80 6.76
N LYS A 565 -45.20 22.07 7.03
CA LYS A 565 -45.20 20.60 7.00
C LYS A 565 -46.11 19.98 8.05
N GLN A 566 -46.14 20.55 9.27
CA GLN A 566 -47.02 20.09 10.34
C GLN A 566 -48.49 20.39 10.04
N ASP A 567 -48.78 21.57 9.51
CA ASP A 567 -50.14 21.97 9.13
C ASP A 567 -50.69 21.06 8.01
N TYR A 568 -49.84 20.62 7.06
CA TYR A 568 -50.21 19.65 6.02
C TYR A 568 -50.42 18.22 6.55
N GLN A 569 -49.76 17.82 7.64
CA GLN A 569 -49.97 16.49 8.23
C GLN A 569 -51.23 16.42 9.11
N ASN A 570 -51.70 17.57 9.62
CA ASN A 570 -52.83 17.66 10.55
C ASN A 570 -54.15 18.10 9.88
N GLY A 571 -54.13 18.49 8.60
CA GLY A 571 -55.32 18.82 7.80
C GLY A 571 -55.54 17.78 6.72
#